data_AF-A0A3F3I029-F1
#
_entry.id   AF-A0A3F3I029-F1
#
_cell.length_a   1.000
_cell.length_b   1.000
_cell.length_c   1.000
_cell.angle_alpha   90.00
_cell.angle_beta   90.00
_cell.angle_gamma   90.00
#
_symmetry.space_group_name_H-M   'P 1'
#
loop_
_entity.id
_entity.type
_entity.pdbx_description
1 polymer ?
#
loop_
_entity_poly.entity_id
_entity_poly.type
_entity_poly.pdbx_seq_one_letter_code
_entity_poly.pdbx_strand_id
1 'polypeptide(L)'
;MSEIKEVDPEFLKKEGMLPAILKELNHYKNNHRLLLVVSCTFSELMVSTLIEAYCRNGKNINKNTRDFPFSVRLTLLYEMKILNEAEFKSLNWLRKKRNDAAHKPDFKFTNQHLPSWVDENHSNPDKLFSLCINIIGVFWNRHVQLFKEKLPVDS
;
A
#
# COMPACT_ATOMS: atom_id res chain seq x y z
N MET A 1 6.60 16.64 9.85
CA MET A 1 6.59 15.99 8.51
C MET A 1 5.56 16.72 7.67
N SER A 2 5.93 17.22 6.49
CA SER A 2 5.06 18.01 5.61
C SER A 2 3.95 17.16 4.99
N GLU A 3 2.70 17.58 5.11
CA GLU A 3 1.54 17.00 4.40
C GLU A 3 1.83 16.89 2.89
N ILE A 4 1.73 15.68 2.32
CA ILE A 4 1.60 15.54 0.86
C ILE A 4 0.11 15.81 0.55
N LYS A 5 -0.22 17.09 0.33
CA LYS A 5 -1.58 17.50 -0.07
C LYS A 5 -1.86 17.16 -1.53
N GLU A 6 -0.83 17.22 -2.35
CA GLU A 6 -0.86 16.92 -3.77
C GLU A 6 0.45 16.23 -4.16
N VAL A 7 0.36 15.20 -4.99
CA VAL A 7 1.55 14.65 -5.65
C VAL A 7 1.98 15.65 -6.71
N ASP A 8 3.26 16.02 -6.70
CA ASP A 8 3.85 16.90 -7.70
C ASP A 8 3.45 16.44 -9.13
N PRO A 9 2.72 17.28 -9.90
CA PRO A 9 2.32 16.95 -11.26
C PRO A 9 3.50 16.61 -12.17
N GLU A 10 4.69 17.20 -11.95
CA GLU A 10 5.90 16.86 -12.70
C GLU A 10 6.42 15.47 -12.32
N PHE A 11 6.26 15.04 -11.06
CA PHE A 11 6.58 13.67 -10.67
C PHE A 11 5.66 12.64 -11.34
N LEU A 12 4.38 12.96 -11.51
CA LEU A 12 3.41 12.09 -12.20
C LEU A 12 3.68 11.94 -13.71
N LYS A 13 4.48 12.83 -14.30
CA LYS A 13 4.94 12.75 -15.69
C LYS A 13 6.18 11.88 -15.87
N LYS A 14 6.87 11.50 -14.78
CA LYS A 14 8.06 10.65 -14.86
C LYS A 14 7.69 9.21 -15.17
N GLU A 15 8.56 8.53 -15.90
CA GLU A 15 8.50 7.09 -16.07
C GLU A 15 8.98 6.39 -14.78
N GLY A 16 8.38 5.25 -14.46
CA GLY A 16 8.71 4.46 -13.28
C GLY A 16 7.50 4.01 -12.47
N MET A 17 7.70 2.94 -11.68
CA MET A 17 6.59 2.21 -11.06
C MET A 17 5.88 3.07 -10.02
N LEU A 18 6.64 3.78 -9.18
CA LEU A 18 6.06 4.67 -8.18
C LEU A 18 5.24 5.82 -8.83
N PRO A 19 5.76 6.59 -9.81
CA PRO A 19 4.95 7.53 -10.58
C PRO A 19 3.66 6.93 -11.15
N ALA A 20 3.73 5.73 -11.75
CA ALA A 20 2.57 5.04 -12.30
C ALA A 20 1.53 4.68 -11.23
N ILE A 21 1.98 4.14 -10.09
CA ILE A 21 1.13 3.87 -8.92
C ILE A 21 0.45 5.15 -8.43
N LEU A 22 1.20 6.23 -8.26
CA LEU A 22 0.66 7.50 -7.76
C LEU A 22 -0.34 8.11 -8.74
N LYS A 23 -0.11 7.99 -10.05
CA LYS A 23 -1.04 8.40 -11.09
C LYS A 23 -2.36 7.63 -11.00
N GLU A 24 -2.29 6.32 -10.83
CA GLU A 24 -3.46 5.45 -10.67
C GLU A 24 -4.23 5.78 -9.38
N LEU A 25 -3.54 6.00 -8.26
CA LEU A 25 -4.19 6.43 -7.02
C LEU A 25 -4.88 7.80 -7.17
N ASN A 26 -4.22 8.75 -7.83
CA ASN A 26 -4.77 10.08 -8.06
C ASN A 26 -6.05 10.03 -8.91
N HIS A 27 -6.13 9.09 -9.87
CA HIS A 27 -7.35 8.87 -10.65
C HIS A 27 -8.56 8.52 -9.76
N TYR A 28 -8.35 7.72 -8.70
CA TYR A 28 -9.41 7.30 -7.77
C TYR A 28 -9.50 8.13 -6.50
N LYS A 29 -8.84 9.28 -6.39
CA LYS A 29 -8.76 10.07 -5.14
C LYS A 29 -10.12 10.41 -4.52
N ASN A 30 -11.16 10.59 -5.34
CA ASN A 30 -12.52 10.93 -4.91
C ASN A 30 -13.42 9.70 -4.72
N ASN A 31 -12.93 8.48 -4.99
CA ASN A 31 -13.66 7.23 -4.78
C ASN A 31 -12.96 6.40 -3.71
N HIS A 32 -13.34 6.60 -2.45
CA HIS A 32 -12.70 5.94 -1.30
C HIS A 32 -12.66 4.41 -1.41
N ARG A 33 -13.71 3.79 -1.99
CA ARG A 33 -13.75 2.33 -2.19
C ARG A 33 -12.64 1.89 -3.13
N LEU A 34 -12.60 2.46 -4.33
CA LEU A 34 -11.60 2.09 -5.34
C LEU A 34 -10.18 2.50 -4.91
N LEU A 35 -10.03 3.65 -4.27
CA LEU A 35 -8.75 4.10 -3.73
C LEU A 35 -8.14 3.07 -2.75
N LEU A 36 -8.94 2.54 -1.82
CA LEU A 36 -8.50 1.50 -0.88
C LEU A 36 -8.16 0.18 -1.59
N VAL A 37 -8.97 -0.20 -2.57
CA VAL A 37 -8.73 -1.41 -3.38
C VAL A 37 -7.40 -1.30 -4.12
N VAL A 38 -7.21 -0.24 -4.90
CA VAL A 38 -6.02 -0.02 -5.71
C VAL A 38 -4.77 0.13 -4.84
N SER A 39 -4.86 0.89 -3.74
CA SER A 39 -3.74 1.04 -2.79
C SER A 39 -3.31 -0.30 -2.21
N CYS A 40 -4.27 -1.15 -1.84
CA CYS A 40 -4.00 -2.47 -1.31
C CYS A 40 -3.40 -3.40 -2.38
N THR A 41 -3.88 -3.34 -3.62
CA THR A 41 -3.33 -4.14 -4.74
C THR A 41 -1.85 -3.83 -4.99
N PHE A 42 -1.46 -2.56 -5.04
CA PHE A 42 -0.04 -2.21 -5.20
C PHE A 42 0.79 -2.54 -3.97
N SER A 43 0.22 -2.43 -2.77
CA SER A 43 0.85 -2.91 -1.54
C SER A 43 1.10 -4.41 -1.56
N GLU A 44 0.16 -5.20 -2.08
CA GLU A 44 0.31 -6.64 -2.28
C GLU A 44 1.39 -6.98 -3.29
N LEU A 45 1.52 -6.21 -4.37
CA LEU A 45 2.58 -6.37 -5.35
C LEU A 45 3.96 -6.14 -4.71
N MET A 46 4.14 -5.01 -4.02
CA MET A 46 5.40 -4.70 -3.32
C MET A 46 5.75 -5.75 -2.25
N VAL A 47 4.77 -6.24 -1.50
CA VAL A 47 4.97 -7.34 -0.53
C VAL A 47 5.32 -8.65 -1.24
N SER A 48 4.72 -8.95 -2.39
CA SER A 48 5.07 -10.11 -3.20
C SER A 48 6.54 -10.04 -3.64
N THR A 49 7.03 -8.86 -4.04
CA THR A 49 8.43 -8.62 -4.36
C THR A 49 9.35 -8.90 -3.16
N LEU A 50 8.99 -8.46 -1.95
CA LEU A 50 9.76 -8.76 -0.75
C LEU A 50 9.79 -10.27 -0.44
N ILE A 51 8.66 -10.95 -0.57
CA ILE A 51 8.58 -12.40 -0.36
C ILE A 51 9.52 -13.13 -1.33
N GLU A 52 9.55 -12.75 -2.60
CA GLU A 52 10.46 -13.35 -3.59
C GLU A 52 11.94 -13.05 -3.33
N ALA A 53 12.25 -11.87 -2.81
CA ALA A 53 13.63 -11.48 -2.51
C ALA A 53 14.18 -12.17 -1.25
N TYR A 54 13.37 -12.31 -0.20
CA TYR A 54 13.84 -12.73 1.12
C TYR A 54 13.49 -14.17 1.50
N CYS A 55 12.50 -14.79 0.85
CA CYS A 55 12.15 -16.19 1.13
C CYS A 55 12.73 -17.10 0.06
N ARG A 56 13.43 -18.17 0.48
CA ARG A 56 13.97 -19.20 -0.44
C ARG A 56 12.91 -19.78 -1.39
N ASN A 57 11.67 -19.92 -0.89
CA ASN A 57 10.52 -20.43 -1.66
C ASN A 57 9.55 -19.31 -2.08
N GLY A 58 10.00 -18.06 -2.19
CA GLY A 58 9.13 -16.89 -2.36
C GLY A 58 8.17 -16.97 -3.55
N LYS A 59 8.62 -17.49 -4.70
CA LYS A 59 7.76 -17.72 -5.87
C LYS A 59 6.59 -18.67 -5.58
N ASN A 60 6.83 -19.73 -4.80
CA ASN A 60 5.80 -20.69 -4.41
C ASN A 60 4.84 -20.09 -3.37
N ILE A 61 5.39 -19.31 -2.43
CA ILE A 61 4.58 -18.56 -1.44
C ILE A 61 3.61 -17.61 -2.15
N ASN A 62 4.08 -16.84 -3.13
CA ASN A 62 3.22 -15.91 -3.88
C ASN A 62 2.16 -16.62 -4.74
N LYS A 63 2.48 -17.77 -5.32
CA LYS A 63 1.51 -18.56 -6.10
C LYS A 63 0.43 -19.22 -5.25
N ASN A 64 0.78 -19.64 -4.02
CA ASN A 64 -0.15 -20.30 -3.11
C ASN A 64 -0.89 -19.30 -2.22
N THR A 65 -1.81 -18.56 -2.81
CA THR A 65 -2.60 -17.52 -2.11
C THR A 65 -3.57 -18.08 -1.08
N ARG A 66 -3.89 -19.38 -1.13
CA ARG A 66 -4.75 -20.06 -0.14
C ARG A 66 -4.03 -20.24 1.19
N ASP A 67 -2.82 -20.78 1.15
CA ASP A 67 -2.06 -21.09 2.37
C ASP A 67 -1.22 -19.87 2.82
N PHE A 68 -0.89 -18.98 1.88
CA PHE A 68 -0.16 -17.72 2.12
C PHE A 68 -0.98 -16.50 1.67
N PRO A 69 -2.16 -16.25 2.26
CA PRO A 69 -2.92 -15.04 1.97
C PRO A 69 -2.11 -13.80 2.37
N PHE A 70 -2.55 -12.63 1.91
CA PHE A 70 -1.82 -11.38 2.12
C PHE A 70 -1.47 -11.13 3.61
N SER A 71 -2.36 -11.44 4.54
CA SER A 71 -2.09 -11.32 5.98
C SER A 71 -0.93 -12.19 6.45
N VAL A 72 -0.82 -13.43 5.95
CA VAL A 72 0.26 -14.35 6.35
C VAL A 72 1.60 -13.87 5.80
N ARG A 73 1.62 -13.36 4.56
CA ARG A 73 2.83 -12.78 3.96
C ARG A 73 3.32 -11.55 4.73
N LEU A 74 2.40 -10.70 5.20
CA LEU A 74 2.75 -9.57 6.08
C LEU A 74 3.33 -10.05 7.41
N THR A 75 2.71 -11.03 8.06
CA THR A 75 3.22 -11.59 9.33
C THR A 75 4.60 -12.20 9.14
N LEU A 76 4.81 -12.97 8.08
CA LEU A 76 6.11 -13.59 7.78
C LEU A 76 7.22 -12.54 7.65
N LEU A 77 7.01 -11.49 6.85
CA LEU A 77 8.01 -10.44 6.68
C LEU A 77 8.26 -9.62 7.95
N TYR A 78 7.25 -9.45 8.81
CA TYR A 78 7.40 -8.80 10.11
C TYR A 78 8.22 -9.64 11.09
N GLU A 79 7.94 -10.95 11.17
CA GLU A 79 8.72 -11.87 12.02
C GLU A 79 10.19 -11.94 11.56
N MET A 80 10.43 -11.91 10.25
CA MET A 80 11.76 -11.84 9.66
C MET A 80 12.45 -10.46 9.81
N LYS A 81 11.81 -9.48 10.45
CA LYS A 81 12.30 -8.10 10.61
C LYS A 81 12.57 -7.36 9.30
N ILE A 82 11.96 -7.81 8.19
CA ILE A 82 11.99 -7.12 6.91
C ILE A 82 11.02 -5.94 6.94
N LEU A 83 9.83 -6.13 7.53
CA LEU A 83 8.92 -5.04 7.86
C LEU A 83 9.14 -4.61 9.30
N ASN A 84 9.16 -3.31 9.55
CA ASN A 84 9.04 -2.81 10.92
C ASN A 84 7.57 -2.74 11.37
N GLU A 85 7.38 -2.35 12.62
CA GLU A 85 6.06 -2.29 13.24
C GLU A 85 5.12 -1.29 12.55
N ALA A 86 5.63 -0.13 12.13
CA ALA A 86 4.82 0.89 11.48
C ALA A 86 4.32 0.41 10.10
N GLU A 87 5.20 -0.22 9.31
CA GLU A 87 4.84 -0.82 8.01
C GLU A 87 3.84 -1.95 8.18
N PHE A 88 4.10 -2.87 9.11
CA PHE A 88 3.19 -3.97 9.38
C PHE A 88 1.79 -3.46 9.79
N LYS A 89 1.72 -2.49 10.72
CA LYS A 89 0.45 -1.90 11.17
C LYS A 89 -0.30 -1.22 10.03
N SER A 90 0.37 -0.39 9.25
CA SER A 90 -0.23 0.38 8.16
C SER A 90 -0.70 -0.50 7.01
N LEU A 91 0.11 -1.46 6.55
CA LEU A 91 -0.27 -2.41 5.50
C LEU A 91 -1.41 -3.33 5.94
N ASN A 92 -1.39 -3.79 7.19
CA ASN A 92 -2.47 -4.61 7.73
C ASN A 92 -3.78 -3.82 7.91
N TRP A 93 -3.70 -2.54 8.27
CA TRP A 93 -4.86 -1.65 8.25
C TRP A 93 -5.44 -1.51 6.83
N LEU A 94 -4.59 -1.24 5.84
CA LEU A 94 -5.01 -1.10 4.45
C LEU A 94 -5.69 -2.37 3.92
N ARG A 95 -5.12 -3.55 4.22
CA ARG A 95 -5.73 -4.85 3.92
C ARG A 95 -7.13 -4.99 4.52
N LYS A 96 -7.30 -4.65 5.79
CA LYS A 96 -8.61 -4.74 6.46
C LYS A 96 -9.62 -3.80 5.82
N LYS A 97 -9.22 -2.57 5.49
CA LYS A 97 -10.11 -1.58 4.86
C LYS A 97 -10.44 -1.90 3.41
N ARG A 98 -9.51 -2.48 2.65
CA ARG A 98 -9.83 -3.08 1.35
C ARG A 98 -10.87 -4.18 1.47
N ASN A 99 -10.75 -5.06 2.46
CA ASN A 99 -11.72 -6.13 2.69
C ASN A 99 -13.12 -5.58 3.00
N ASP A 100 -13.21 -4.57 3.89
CA ASP A 100 -14.46 -3.84 4.13
C ASP A 100 -15.02 -3.24 2.82
N ALA A 101 -14.17 -2.56 2.04
CA ALA A 101 -14.53 -1.91 0.79
C ALA A 101 -14.98 -2.87 -0.31
N ALA A 102 -14.44 -4.10 -0.34
CA ALA A 102 -14.78 -5.10 -1.34
C ALA A 102 -16.08 -5.86 -1.01
N HIS A 103 -16.34 -6.12 0.28
CA HIS A 103 -17.41 -7.04 0.68
C HIS A 103 -18.67 -6.36 1.23
N LYS A 104 -18.62 -5.08 1.60
CA LYS A 104 -19.80 -4.34 2.07
C LYS A 104 -20.48 -3.62 0.90
N PRO A 105 -21.75 -3.94 0.56
CA PRO A 105 -22.46 -3.30 -0.55
C PRO A 105 -22.59 -1.78 -0.36
N ASP A 106 -22.81 -1.33 0.88
CA ASP A 106 -23.04 0.05 1.28
C ASP A 106 -21.77 0.76 1.83
N PHE A 107 -20.57 0.22 1.53
CA PHE A 107 -19.32 0.75 2.07
C PHE A 107 -19.18 2.26 1.84
N LYS A 108 -19.03 3.00 2.94
CA LYS A 108 -18.69 4.40 2.99
C LYS A 108 -17.55 4.60 3.99
N PHE A 109 -16.46 5.22 3.56
CA PHE A 109 -15.35 5.55 4.44
C PHE A 109 -15.71 6.76 5.31
N THR A 110 -15.50 6.64 6.62
CA THR A 110 -15.86 7.64 7.64
C THR A 110 -14.78 7.71 8.71
N ASN A 111 -14.87 8.67 9.64
CA ASN A 111 -13.90 8.86 10.72
C ASN A 111 -13.65 7.59 11.55
N GLN A 112 -14.66 6.74 11.75
CA GLN A 112 -14.53 5.47 12.48
C GLN A 112 -13.58 4.47 11.80
N HIS A 113 -13.26 4.68 10.53
CA HIS A 113 -12.35 3.83 9.78
C HIS A 113 -10.90 4.30 9.87
N LEU A 114 -10.65 5.51 10.36
CA LEU A 114 -9.30 6.03 10.52
C LEU A 114 -8.57 5.28 11.63
N PRO A 115 -7.30 4.92 11.42
CA PRO A 115 -6.53 4.23 12.45
C PRO A 115 -6.14 5.19 13.58
N SER A 116 -6.03 4.71 14.81
CA SER A 116 -5.66 5.56 15.96
C SER A 116 -4.22 6.10 15.92
N TRP A 117 -3.38 5.58 15.03
CA TRP A 117 -1.98 5.99 14.89
C TRP A 117 -1.77 7.10 13.85
N VAL A 118 -2.81 7.51 13.13
CA VAL A 118 -2.68 8.69 12.26
C VAL A 118 -2.65 9.96 13.10
N ASP A 119 -1.82 10.90 12.68
CA ASP A 119 -1.77 12.24 13.23
C ASP A 119 -3.00 13.06 12.80
N GLU A 120 -3.10 14.27 13.35
CA GLU A 120 -4.18 15.21 13.05
C GLU A 120 -4.27 15.53 11.54
N ASN A 121 -3.14 15.44 10.82
CA ASN A 121 -3.06 15.70 9.38
C ASN A 121 -3.82 14.67 8.53
N HIS A 122 -4.13 13.49 9.07
CA HIS A 122 -4.92 12.46 8.40
C HIS A 122 -6.17 12.07 9.22
N SER A 123 -6.61 12.94 10.12
CA SER A 123 -7.72 12.69 11.07
C SER A 123 -9.12 12.87 10.47
N ASN A 124 -9.24 13.04 9.15
CA ASN A 124 -10.53 13.12 8.47
C ASN A 124 -10.59 12.20 7.22
N PRO A 125 -11.80 11.88 6.71
CA PRO A 125 -11.98 10.93 5.62
C PRO A 125 -11.55 11.47 4.26
N ASP A 126 -11.65 12.78 4.05
CA ASP A 126 -11.23 13.48 2.83
C ASP A 126 -9.70 13.42 2.64
N LYS A 127 -8.96 13.11 3.72
CA LYS A 127 -7.51 12.87 3.73
C LYS A 127 -7.14 11.41 3.45
N LEU A 128 -8.09 10.56 3.05
CA LEU A 128 -7.79 9.17 2.71
C LEU A 128 -6.76 9.05 1.59
N PHE A 129 -6.81 9.92 0.58
CA PHE A 129 -5.84 9.95 -0.51
C PHE A 129 -4.41 10.19 -0.01
N SER A 130 -4.20 11.23 0.79
CA SER A 130 -2.89 11.53 1.35
C SER A 130 -2.41 10.42 2.28
N LEU A 131 -3.31 9.79 3.04
CA LEU A 131 -2.98 8.64 3.89
C LEU A 131 -2.50 7.45 3.05
N CYS A 132 -3.21 7.08 1.98
CA CYS A 132 -2.81 5.99 1.09
C CYS A 132 -1.45 6.27 0.43
N ILE A 133 -1.22 7.50 -0.04
CA ILE A 133 0.07 7.90 -0.60
C ILE A 133 1.17 7.80 0.45
N ASN A 134 0.92 8.27 1.66
CA ASN A 134 1.92 8.21 2.74
C ASN A 134 2.30 6.77 3.07
N ILE A 135 1.32 5.86 3.20
CA ILE A 135 1.57 4.44 3.43
C ILE A 135 2.44 3.85 2.32
N ILE A 136 2.06 4.05 1.05
CA ILE A 136 2.81 3.53 -0.09
C ILE A 136 4.19 4.16 -0.21
N GLY A 137 4.29 5.48 -0.04
CA GLY A 137 5.54 6.23 -0.17
C GLY A 137 6.55 5.87 0.91
N VAL A 138 6.11 5.75 2.17
CA VAL A 138 6.96 5.30 3.28
C VAL A 138 7.47 3.88 3.02
N PHE A 139 6.57 2.98 2.62
CA PHE A 139 6.92 1.60 2.34
C PHE A 139 7.88 1.49 1.14
N TRP A 140 7.61 2.24 0.07
CA TRP A 140 8.49 2.33 -1.09
C TRP A 140 9.89 2.81 -0.71
N ASN A 141 9.98 3.92 0.01
CA ASN A 141 11.25 4.55 0.35
C ASN A 141 12.14 3.65 1.21
N ARG A 142 11.57 2.86 2.12
CA ARG A 142 12.36 1.94 2.95
C ARG A 142 12.98 0.79 2.15
N HIS A 143 12.34 0.37 1.06
CA HIS A 143 12.81 -0.73 0.21
C HIS A 143 13.19 -0.27 -1.21
N VAL A 144 13.51 1.01 -1.38
CA VAL A 144 13.65 1.66 -2.69
C VAL A 144 14.67 0.99 -3.60
N GLN A 145 15.78 0.51 -3.05
CA GLN A 145 16.82 -0.18 -3.83
C GLN A 145 16.27 -1.46 -4.47
N LEU A 146 15.61 -2.30 -3.68
CA LEU A 146 15.03 -3.54 -4.15
C LEU A 146 13.86 -3.29 -5.11
N PHE A 147 12.98 -2.34 -4.81
CA PHE A 147 11.84 -2.05 -5.70
C PHE A 147 12.27 -1.48 -7.04
N LYS A 148 13.29 -0.61 -7.07
CA LYS A 148 13.87 -0.14 -8.34
C LYS A 148 14.49 -1.28 -9.17
N GLU A 149 15.08 -2.27 -8.52
CA GLU A 149 15.68 -3.41 -9.21
C GLU A 149 14.64 -4.41 -9.74
N LYS A 150 13.60 -4.68 -8.95
CA LYS A 150 12.66 -5.79 -9.19
C LYS A 150 11.31 -5.38 -9.78
N LEU A 151 10.94 -4.11 -9.71
CA LEU A 151 9.71 -3.57 -10.30
C LEU A 151 10.06 -2.63 -11.44
N PRO A 152 10.54 -3.14 -12.59
CA PRO A 152 10.68 -2.33 -13.79
C PRO A 152 9.28 -1.92 -14.28
N VAL A 153 9.21 -0.71 -14.83
CA VAL A 153 8.13 -0.35 -15.74
C VAL A 153 8.63 -0.80 -17.10
N ASP A 154 7.85 -1.64 -17.79
CA ASP A 154 8.10 -1.87 -19.20
C ASP A 154 8.05 -0.50 -19.88
N SER A 155 9.22 -0.05 -20.34
CA SER A 155 9.41 1.11 -21.22
C SER A 155 8.82 0.82 -22.60
#